data_AF-A0A7S2BU09-F1
#
_entry.id   AF-A0A7S2BU09-F1
#
_cell.length_a   1.000
_cell.length_b   1.000
_cell.length_c   1.000
_cell.angle_alpha   90.00
_cell.angle_beta   90.00
_cell.angle_gamma   90.00
#
_symmetry.space_group_name_H-M   'P 1'
#
loop_
_entity.id
_entity.type
_entity.pdbx_description
1 polymer ?
#
loop_
_entity_poly.entity_id
_entity_poly.type
_entity_poly.pdbx_seq_one_letter_code
_entity_poly.pdbx_strand_id
1 'polypeptide(L)'
;VQVAGCDVGYAIGHPDCPPSTKDAWVNAARGFLVVSVVFTGLFFLELVLRVAALRKAALFSAWIWFDASLIVVGSLDVVQRLGGSLAVHVNPTVMRTARIARIVRVIRFLKPHEGFSSLFLIMKSIHASRHALCWSILILLVLMSIVGMMVNQMVFLSLEDGSLSEMDRRELFDYWGTYTRMVVTMFEITLGNWAPPCRMLMTKLSQWWGLFIVAYRCIFCLALVNVTSAVFITETQRVASDDEVLLMRK
;
A
#
# COMPACT_ATOMS: atom_id res chain seq x y z
N VAL A 1 -8.63 -16.17 4.37
CA VAL A 1 -9.16 -15.21 3.37
C VAL A 1 -9.84 -15.97 2.24
N GLN A 2 -9.18 -16.93 1.60
CA GLN A 2 -9.80 -17.75 0.53
C GLN A 2 -11.08 -18.50 0.97
N VAL A 3 -11.08 -19.18 2.12
CA VAL A 3 -12.29 -19.89 2.63
C VAL A 3 -13.43 -18.91 2.93
N ALA A 4 -13.15 -17.82 3.65
CA ALA A 4 -14.15 -16.78 3.92
C ALA A 4 -14.64 -16.11 2.62
N GLY A 5 -13.77 -15.97 1.62
CA GLY A 5 -14.12 -15.47 0.30
C GLY A 5 -14.98 -16.44 -0.51
N CYS A 6 -14.74 -17.75 -0.41
CA CYS A 6 -15.57 -18.78 -1.02
C CYS A 6 -16.93 -18.87 -0.34
N ASP A 7 -17.00 -18.74 0.99
CA ASP A 7 -18.27 -18.71 1.73
C ASP A 7 -19.10 -17.47 1.35
N VAL A 8 -18.45 -16.31 1.19
CA VAL A 8 -19.11 -15.09 0.69
C VAL A 8 -19.51 -15.25 -0.78
N GLY A 9 -18.64 -15.82 -1.61
CA GLY A 9 -18.88 -16.13 -3.02
C GLY A 9 -20.06 -17.07 -3.22
N TYR A 10 -20.17 -18.11 -2.39
CA TYR A 10 -21.32 -19.00 -2.36
C TYR A 10 -22.59 -18.27 -1.90
N ALA A 11 -22.50 -17.42 -0.87
CA ALA A 11 -23.64 -16.64 -0.38
C ALA A 11 -24.20 -15.65 -1.42
N ILE A 12 -23.38 -15.20 -2.37
CA ILE A 12 -23.79 -14.35 -3.49
C ILE A 12 -24.07 -15.13 -4.79
N GLY A 13 -24.06 -16.47 -4.74
CA GLY A 13 -24.40 -17.33 -5.88
C GLY A 13 -23.32 -17.46 -6.96
N HIS A 14 -22.05 -17.23 -6.62
CA HIS A 14 -20.94 -17.35 -7.57
C HIS A 14 -20.69 -18.83 -7.98
N PRO A 15 -20.64 -19.16 -9.28
CA PRO A 15 -20.61 -20.54 -9.78
C PRO A 15 -19.38 -21.35 -9.36
N ASP A 16 -18.24 -20.67 -9.13
CA ASP A 16 -16.97 -21.33 -8.77
C ASP A 16 -16.80 -21.65 -7.26
N CYS A 17 -17.81 -21.37 -6.42
CA CYS A 17 -17.70 -21.52 -4.96
C CYS A 17 -18.62 -22.64 -4.43
N PRO A 18 -18.09 -23.79 -4.00
CA PRO A 18 -18.91 -24.91 -3.51
C PRO A 18 -19.50 -24.66 -2.10
N PRO A 19 -20.61 -25.34 -1.72
CA PRO A 19 -21.38 -25.07 -0.49
C PRO A 19 -20.70 -25.40 0.85
N SER A 20 -19.62 -26.18 0.86
CA SER A 20 -19.14 -26.89 2.07
C SER A 20 -17.63 -26.70 2.30
N THR A 21 -17.18 -25.45 2.42
CA THR A 21 -15.75 -25.16 2.68
C THR A 21 -15.39 -25.17 4.18
N LYS A 22 -16.38 -25.08 5.07
CA LYS A 22 -16.16 -25.01 6.53
C LYS A 22 -15.69 -26.33 7.13
N ASP A 23 -16.18 -27.46 6.62
CA ASP A 23 -15.87 -28.79 7.17
C ASP A 23 -14.54 -29.36 6.66
N ALA A 24 -14.09 -28.95 5.48
CA ALA A 24 -12.85 -29.44 4.86
C ALA A 24 -11.57 -29.07 5.63
N TRP A 25 -11.61 -28.03 6.48
CA TRP A 25 -10.42 -27.46 7.13
C TRP A 25 -10.55 -27.29 8.66
N VAL A 26 -11.47 -28.00 9.33
CA VAL A 26 -11.63 -27.93 10.81
C VAL A 26 -10.33 -28.26 11.55
N ASN A 27 -9.57 -29.25 11.05
CA ASN A 27 -8.27 -29.62 11.61
C ASN A 27 -7.20 -28.55 11.40
N ALA A 28 -7.25 -27.80 10.29
CA ALA A 28 -6.32 -26.70 10.06
C ALA A 28 -6.64 -25.49 10.93
N ALA A 29 -7.91 -25.20 11.23
CA ALA A 29 -8.27 -24.15 12.19
C ALA A 29 -7.67 -24.42 13.57
N ARG A 30 -7.74 -25.67 14.05
CA ARG A 30 -7.08 -26.11 15.29
C ARG A 30 -5.56 -26.03 15.17
N GLY A 31 -4.98 -26.47 14.05
CA GLY A 31 -3.55 -26.36 13.77
C GLY A 31 -3.05 -24.92 13.84
N PHE A 32 -3.74 -23.99 13.17
CA PHE A 32 -3.40 -22.56 13.20
C PHE A 32 -3.52 -21.95 14.61
N LEU A 33 -4.47 -22.41 15.42
CA LEU A 33 -4.59 -21.99 16.82
C LEU A 33 -3.40 -22.46 17.65
N VAL A 34 -3.04 -23.74 17.57
CA VAL A 34 -1.89 -24.32 18.28
C VAL A 34 -0.60 -23.61 17.89
N VAL A 35 -0.37 -23.43 16.59
CA VAL A 35 0.77 -22.67 16.06
C VAL A 35 0.76 -21.25 16.62
N SER A 36 -0.38 -20.56 16.60
CA SER A 36 -0.49 -19.19 17.13
C SER A 36 -0.17 -19.10 18.62
N VAL A 37 -0.59 -20.08 19.42
CA VAL A 37 -0.29 -20.15 20.87
C VAL A 37 1.20 -20.34 21.10
N VAL A 38 1.80 -21.32 20.42
CA VAL A 38 3.23 -21.64 20.54
C VAL A 38 4.08 -20.43 20.15
N PHE A 39 3.81 -19.80 19.00
CA PHE A 39 4.53 -18.60 18.58
C PHE A 39 4.36 -17.44 19.58
N THR A 40 3.15 -17.21 20.08
CA THR A 40 2.92 -16.14 21.08
C THR A 40 3.69 -16.40 22.37
N GLY A 41 3.77 -17.64 22.83
CA GLY A 41 4.57 -18.05 23.99
C GLY A 41 6.07 -17.87 23.77
N LEU A 42 6.59 -18.29 22.61
CA LEU A 42 8.00 -18.11 22.25
C LEU A 42 8.39 -16.62 22.20
N PHE A 43 7.55 -15.77 21.59
CA PHE A 43 7.81 -14.32 21.55
C PHE A 43 7.73 -13.67 22.93
N PHE A 44 6.84 -14.16 23.79
CA PHE A 44 6.77 -13.67 25.17
C PHE A 44 8.05 -14.00 25.92
N LEU A 45 8.55 -15.23 25.81
CA LEU A 45 9.82 -15.64 26.41
C LEU A 45 10.98 -14.81 25.85
N GLU A 46 11.04 -14.61 24.54
CA GLU A 46 12.06 -13.77 23.89
C GLU A 46 12.04 -12.33 24.42
N LEU A 47 10.86 -11.71 24.55
CA LEU A 47 10.72 -10.36 25.09
C LEU A 47 11.23 -10.29 26.54
N VAL A 48 10.88 -11.27 27.37
CA VAL A 48 11.35 -11.36 28.77
C VAL A 48 12.87 -11.47 28.81
N LEU A 49 13.47 -12.33 27.99
CA LEU A 49 14.93 -12.47 27.90
C LEU A 49 15.61 -11.17 27.45
N ARG A 50 15.06 -10.46 26.44
CA ARG A 50 15.58 -9.17 25.98
C ARG A 50 15.50 -8.09 27.07
N VAL A 51 14.39 -8.02 27.80
CA VAL A 51 14.22 -7.07 28.90
C VAL A 51 15.18 -7.40 30.05
N ALA A 52 15.38 -8.68 30.37
CA ALA A 52 16.33 -9.13 31.38
C ALA A 52 17.78 -8.77 31.00
N ALA A 53 18.15 -8.89 29.73
CA ALA A 53 19.47 -8.55 29.22
C ALA A 53 19.74 -7.03 29.19
N LEU A 54 18.77 -6.22 28.74
CA LEU A 54 18.94 -4.78 28.54
C LEU A 54 18.58 -3.93 29.78
N ARG A 55 17.92 -4.50 30.79
CA ARG A 55 17.56 -3.87 32.07
C ARG A 55 16.98 -2.45 31.88
N LYS A 56 17.69 -1.40 32.35
CA LYS A 56 17.24 -0.01 32.27
C LYS A 56 17.21 0.54 30.84
N ALA A 57 18.07 0.05 29.96
CA ALA A 57 18.05 0.44 28.55
C ALA A 57 16.83 -0.13 27.81
N ALA A 58 16.21 -1.19 28.35
CA ALA A 58 15.01 -1.76 27.76
C ALA A 58 13.82 -0.78 27.80
N LEU A 59 13.71 0.00 28.87
CA LEU A 59 12.61 0.94 29.10
C LEU A 59 12.62 2.13 28.15
N PHE A 60 13.78 2.50 27.62
CA PHE A 60 13.94 3.60 26.67
C PHE A 60 13.85 3.14 25.20
N SER A 61 13.74 1.84 24.93
CA SER A 61 13.69 1.31 23.57
C SER A 61 12.26 1.24 23.04
N ALA A 62 11.92 2.08 22.05
CA ALA A 62 10.61 2.08 21.39
C ALA A 62 10.25 0.72 20.76
N TRP A 63 11.25 -0.04 20.32
CA TRP A 63 11.06 -1.36 19.72
C TRP A 63 10.58 -2.42 20.72
N ILE A 64 11.03 -2.33 21.97
CA ILE A 64 10.60 -3.25 23.05
C ILE A 64 9.15 -2.96 23.44
N TRP A 65 8.77 -1.68 23.55
CA TRP A 65 7.39 -1.26 23.80
C TRP A 65 6.44 -1.68 22.68
N PHE A 66 6.86 -1.53 21.42
CA PHE A 66 6.09 -2.01 20.27
C PHE A 66 5.94 -3.54 20.27
N ASP A 67 7.00 -4.29 20.60
CA ASP A 67 6.91 -5.74 20.69
C ASP A 67 5.98 -6.19 21.82
N ALA A 68 6.09 -5.55 22.98
CA ALA A 68 5.23 -5.78 24.14
C ALA A 68 3.75 -5.55 23.80
N SER A 69 3.40 -4.42 23.18
CA SER A 69 2.02 -4.12 22.80
C SER A 69 1.47 -5.17 21.84
N LEU A 70 2.28 -5.62 20.88
CA LEU A 70 1.88 -6.61 19.89
C LEU A 70 1.71 -8.01 20.51
N ILE A 71 2.45 -8.35 21.58
CA ILE A 71 2.26 -9.62 22.32
C ILE A 71 0.95 -9.55 23.11
N VAL A 72 0.65 -8.42 23.75
CA VAL A 72 -0.62 -8.20 24.45
C VAL A 72 -1.81 -8.33 23.50
N VAL A 73 -1.78 -7.67 22.34
CA VAL A 73 -2.88 -7.81 21.36
C VAL A 73 -2.94 -9.23 20.78
N GLY A 74 -1.79 -9.89 20.62
CA GLY A 74 -1.72 -11.28 20.16
C GLY A 74 -2.32 -12.27 21.15
N SER A 75 -2.05 -12.11 22.44
CA SER A 75 -2.60 -12.98 23.49
C SER A 75 -4.11 -12.79 23.65
N LEU A 76 -4.62 -11.56 23.53
CA LEU A 76 -6.06 -11.30 23.50
C LEU A 76 -6.77 -12.04 22.35
N ASP A 77 -6.17 -12.08 21.14
CA ASP A 77 -6.71 -12.85 20.00
C ASP A 77 -6.70 -14.36 20.26
N VAL A 78 -5.72 -14.89 20.98
CA VAL A 78 -5.68 -16.31 21.36
C VAL A 78 -6.74 -16.63 22.43
N VAL A 79 -6.87 -15.79 23.46
CA VAL A 79 -7.84 -15.97 24.55
C VAL A 79 -9.28 -15.93 24.03
N GLN A 80 -9.61 -14.99 23.14
CA GLN A 80 -10.94 -14.93 22.53
C GLN A 80 -11.24 -16.18 21.68
N ARG A 81 -10.26 -16.70 20.94
CA ARG A 81 -10.44 -17.92 20.13
C ARG A 81 -10.58 -19.19 20.96
N LEU A 82 -10.05 -19.21 22.19
CA LEU A 82 -10.20 -20.31 23.15
C LEU A 82 -11.53 -20.27 23.90
N GLY A 83 -12.42 -19.31 23.59
CA GLY A 83 -13.72 -19.18 24.26
C GLY A 83 -13.65 -18.45 25.60
N GLY A 84 -12.54 -17.77 25.90
CA GLY A 84 -12.44 -16.90 27.06
C GLY A 84 -13.34 -15.68 26.90
N SER A 85 -14.29 -15.52 27.83
CA SER A 85 -15.06 -14.27 27.94
C SER A 85 -14.14 -13.17 28.48
N LEU A 86 -13.73 -12.27 27.60
CA LEU A 86 -13.04 -11.05 28.00
C LEU A 86 -14.08 -9.96 28.24
N ALA A 87 -14.03 -9.30 29.39
CA ALA A 87 -14.85 -8.12 29.68
C ALA A 87 -14.59 -6.96 28.71
N VAL A 88 -13.48 -7.02 27.95
CA VAL A 88 -13.08 -6.03 26.95
C VAL A 88 -13.59 -6.44 25.57
N HIS A 89 -14.55 -5.68 25.04
CA HIS A 89 -14.99 -5.77 23.65
C HIS A 89 -13.91 -5.17 22.73
N VAL A 90 -13.00 -6.01 22.23
CA VAL A 90 -11.97 -5.59 21.26
C VAL A 90 -12.58 -5.52 19.87
N ASN A 91 -12.41 -4.39 19.18
CA ASN A 91 -12.94 -4.20 17.83
C ASN A 91 -12.31 -5.24 16.86
N PRO A 92 -13.11 -5.97 16.06
CA PRO A 92 -12.62 -6.98 15.12
C PRO A 92 -11.62 -6.42 14.09
N THR A 93 -11.71 -5.14 13.73
CA THR A 93 -10.74 -4.46 12.86
C THR A 93 -9.36 -4.36 13.51
N VAL A 94 -9.29 -4.05 14.81
CA VAL A 94 -8.01 -4.00 15.55
C VAL A 94 -7.36 -5.38 15.58
N MET A 95 -8.15 -6.42 15.80
CA MET A 95 -7.65 -7.80 15.76
C MET A 95 -7.13 -8.20 14.37
N ARG A 96 -7.80 -7.76 13.30
CA ARG A 96 -7.35 -7.99 11.92
C ARG A 96 -6.03 -7.27 11.65
N THR A 97 -5.92 -6.00 12.03
CA THR A 97 -4.69 -5.22 11.88
C THR A 97 -3.53 -5.80 12.68
N ALA A 98 -3.80 -6.26 13.91
CA ALA A 98 -2.79 -6.89 14.76
C ALA A 98 -2.22 -8.19 14.17
N ARG A 99 -3.02 -8.95 13.40
CA ARG A 99 -2.54 -10.13 12.67
C ARG A 99 -1.52 -9.76 11.59
N ILE A 100 -1.78 -8.66 10.86
CA ILE A 100 -0.84 -8.14 9.84
C ILE A 100 0.44 -7.64 10.51
N ALA A 101 0.33 -7.00 11.68
CA ALA A 101 1.47 -6.50 12.42
C ALA A 101 2.46 -7.63 12.85
N ARG A 102 2.01 -8.89 12.95
CA ARG A 102 2.91 -10.04 13.19
C ARG A 102 3.91 -10.26 12.03
N ILE A 103 3.59 -9.85 10.80
CA ILE A 103 4.50 -9.91 9.63
C ILE A 103 5.72 -9.01 9.87
N VAL A 104 5.53 -7.86 10.52
CA VAL A 104 6.62 -6.94 10.88
C VAL A 104 7.66 -7.62 11.78
N ARG A 105 7.23 -8.57 12.63
CA ARG A 105 8.16 -9.35 13.46
C ARG A 105 9.03 -10.27 12.61
N VAL A 106 8.44 -10.99 11.66
CA VAL A 106 9.17 -11.87 10.73
C VAL A 106 10.25 -11.06 10.01
N ILE A 107 9.90 -9.86 9.54
CA ILE A 107 10.84 -8.94 8.89
C ILE A 107 12.03 -8.57 9.80
N ARG A 108 11.85 -8.48 11.12
CA ARG A 108 12.98 -8.24 12.05
C ARG A 108 13.88 -9.44 12.26
N PHE A 109 13.35 -10.66 12.18
CA PHE A 109 14.18 -11.89 12.20
C PHE A 109 14.94 -12.09 10.89
N LEU A 110 14.47 -11.47 9.81
CA LEU A 110 15.22 -11.39 8.57
C LEU A 110 16.43 -10.46 8.66
N LYS A 111 16.78 -9.87 9.83
CA LYS A 111 18.04 -9.14 10.06
C LYS A 111 19.20 -9.77 9.29
N PRO A 112 20.12 -8.97 8.70
CA PRO A 112 20.90 -9.35 7.53
C PRO A 112 21.57 -10.72 7.68
N HIS A 113 20.87 -11.76 7.23
CA HIS A 113 21.48 -13.03 6.92
C HIS A 113 22.07 -12.86 5.52
N GLU A 114 23.22 -13.46 5.24
CA GLU A 114 24.01 -13.21 4.02
C GLU A 114 23.18 -13.32 2.73
N GLY A 115 22.14 -14.16 2.71
CA GLY A 115 21.19 -14.34 1.60
C GLY A 115 20.14 -13.24 1.38
N PHE A 116 19.90 -12.34 2.36
CA PHE A 116 18.98 -11.20 2.23
C PHE A 116 19.70 -9.86 2.06
N SER A 117 21.02 -9.86 1.95
CA SER A 117 21.86 -8.68 1.79
C SER A 117 21.36 -7.76 0.65
N SER A 118 21.00 -8.33 -0.51
CA SER A 118 20.42 -7.58 -1.64
C SER A 118 19.08 -6.92 -1.32
N LEU A 119 18.20 -7.58 -0.55
CA LEU A 119 16.92 -7.02 -0.14
C LEU A 119 17.10 -5.85 0.82
N PHE A 120 18.01 -5.99 1.81
CA PHE A 120 18.33 -4.88 2.72
C PHE A 120 19.01 -3.72 2.01
N LEU A 121 19.82 -4.00 1.00
CA LEU A 121 20.44 -2.97 0.17
C LEU A 121 19.36 -2.17 -0.56
N ILE A 122 18.40 -2.83 -1.21
CA ILE A 122 17.26 -2.15 -1.86
C ILE A 122 16.46 -1.33 -0.84
N MET A 123 16.15 -1.88 0.34
CA MET A 123 15.42 -1.13 1.38
C MET A 123 16.20 0.10 1.87
N LYS A 124 17.52 -0.02 2.05
CA LYS A 124 18.39 1.10 2.40
C LYS A 124 18.43 2.14 1.28
N SER A 125 18.53 1.73 0.02
CA SER A 125 18.49 2.64 -1.14
C SER A 125 17.16 3.37 -1.24
N ILE A 126 16.03 2.70 -0.99
CA ILE A 126 14.71 3.35 -0.91
C ILE A 126 14.66 4.33 0.26
N HIS A 127 15.22 3.96 1.42
CA HIS A 127 15.24 4.85 2.58
C HIS A 127 16.14 6.07 2.37
N ALA A 128 17.28 5.91 1.70
CA ALA A 128 18.18 6.99 1.34
C ALA A 128 17.52 7.94 0.32
N SER A 129 16.87 7.38 -0.71
CA SER A 129 16.18 8.13 -1.76
C SER A 129 14.80 8.67 -1.35
N ARG A 130 14.34 8.45 -0.11
CA ARG A 130 13.01 8.86 0.37
C ARG A 130 12.69 10.33 0.10
N HIS A 131 13.68 11.21 0.26
CA HIS A 131 13.50 12.65 0.06
C HIS A 131 13.33 12.97 -1.43
N ALA A 132 14.21 12.43 -2.27
CA ALA A 132 14.13 12.61 -3.73
C ALA A 132 12.83 12.04 -4.31
N LEU A 133 12.39 10.86 -3.83
CA LEU A 133 11.12 10.25 -4.20
C LEU A 133 9.92 11.11 -3.78
N CYS A 134 9.94 11.63 -2.54
CA CYS A 134 8.88 12.50 -2.05
C CYS A 134 8.75 13.77 -2.90
N TRP A 135 9.86 14.45 -3.20
CA TRP A 135 9.86 15.64 -4.06
C TRP A 135 9.40 15.32 -5.49
N SER A 136 9.80 14.17 -6.03
CA SER A 136 9.38 13.70 -7.35
C SER A 136 7.86 13.46 -7.41
N ILE A 137 7.30 12.83 -6.37
CA ILE A 137 5.84 12.63 -6.25
C ILE A 137 5.12 13.96 -6.11
N LEU A 138 5.65 14.91 -5.33
CA LEU A 138 5.04 16.24 -5.18
C LEU A 138 5.00 17.00 -6.52
N ILE A 139 6.11 17.01 -7.26
CA ILE A 139 6.16 17.64 -8.59
C ILE A 139 5.18 16.97 -9.56
N LEU A 140 5.13 15.63 -9.55
CA LEU A 140 4.15 14.85 -10.32
C LEU A 140 2.71 15.28 -10.01
N LEU A 141 2.34 15.39 -8.72
CA LEU A 141 1.01 15.80 -8.29
C LEU A 141 0.68 17.24 -8.68
N VAL A 142 1.65 18.16 -8.62
CA VAL A 142 1.47 19.55 -9.04
C VAL A 142 1.23 19.63 -10.55
N LEU A 143 2.05 18.95 -11.36
CA LEU A 143 1.88 18.93 -12.83
C LEU A 143 0.55 18.30 -13.24
N MET A 144 0.16 17.18 -12.60
CA MET A 144 -1.16 16.58 -12.79
C MET A 144 -2.28 17.55 -12.44
N SER A 145 -2.17 18.27 -11.34
CA SER A 145 -3.18 19.24 -10.91
C SER A 145 -3.32 20.40 -11.88
N ILE A 146 -2.22 20.93 -12.42
CA ILE A 146 -2.24 22.02 -13.39
C ILE A 146 -2.97 21.60 -14.67
N VAL A 147 -2.54 20.48 -15.27
CA VAL A 147 -3.15 19.96 -16.50
C VAL A 147 -4.60 19.56 -16.25
N GLY A 148 -4.87 18.88 -15.14
CA GLY A 148 -6.20 18.43 -14.81
C GLY A 148 -7.18 19.57 -14.53
N MET A 149 -6.74 20.66 -13.89
CA MET A 149 -7.55 21.88 -13.74
C MET A 149 -7.87 22.52 -15.09
N MET A 150 -6.92 22.53 -16.03
CA MET A 150 -7.16 23.03 -17.39
C MET A 150 -8.23 22.19 -18.10
N VAL A 151 -8.15 20.86 -18.06
CA VAL A 151 -9.17 19.99 -18.65
C VAL A 151 -10.52 20.16 -17.96
N ASN A 152 -10.53 20.21 -16.62
CA ASN A 152 -11.73 20.45 -15.83
C ASN A 152 -12.43 21.76 -16.23
N GLN A 153 -11.70 22.86 -16.41
CA GLN A 153 -12.28 24.12 -16.86
C GLN A 153 -12.94 23.98 -18.23
N MET A 154 -12.28 23.33 -19.19
CA MET A 154 -12.82 23.12 -20.53
C MET A 154 -14.05 22.20 -20.52
N VAL A 155 -14.04 21.16 -19.69
CA VAL A 155 -15.20 20.29 -19.47
C VAL A 155 -16.36 21.09 -18.90
N PHE A 156 -16.12 21.94 -17.90
CA PHE A 156 -17.16 22.76 -17.26
C PHE A 156 -17.83 23.72 -18.24
N LEU A 157 -17.07 24.34 -19.15
CA LEU A 157 -17.65 25.16 -20.22
C LEU A 157 -18.66 24.38 -21.06
N SER A 158 -18.36 23.11 -21.38
CA SER A 158 -19.27 22.25 -22.13
C SER A 158 -20.44 21.70 -21.29
N LEU A 159 -20.28 21.58 -19.97
CA LEU A 159 -21.38 21.21 -19.07
C LEU A 159 -22.41 22.34 -18.91
N GLU A 160 -21.96 23.61 -18.99
CA GLU A 160 -22.82 24.81 -18.87
C GLU A 160 -23.52 25.18 -20.18
N ASP A 161 -22.91 24.88 -21.34
CA ASP A 161 -23.44 25.19 -22.67
C ASP A 161 -24.76 24.46 -23.00
N GLY A 162 -25.12 23.42 -22.24
CA GLY A 162 -26.39 22.70 -22.39
C GLY A 162 -26.51 21.87 -23.68
N SER A 163 -25.45 21.78 -24.47
CA SER A 163 -25.39 21.04 -25.73
C SER A 163 -25.26 19.51 -25.56
N LEU A 164 -24.98 19.05 -24.33
CA LEU A 164 -24.78 17.64 -24.00
C LEU A 164 -26.05 16.98 -23.45
N SER A 165 -26.21 15.68 -23.74
CA SER A 165 -27.24 14.85 -23.11
C SER A 165 -27.01 14.73 -21.60
N GLU A 166 -28.09 14.59 -20.82
CA GLU A 166 -28.04 14.40 -19.36
C GLU A 166 -27.17 13.20 -18.94
N MET A 167 -27.13 12.13 -19.74
CA MET A 167 -26.26 10.98 -19.45
C MET A 167 -24.78 11.33 -19.62
N ASP A 168 -24.44 12.03 -20.70
CA ASP A 168 -23.06 12.43 -21.00
C ASP A 168 -22.54 13.44 -19.97
N ARG A 169 -23.42 14.34 -19.53
CA ARG A 169 -23.15 15.32 -18.47
C ARG A 169 -22.77 14.65 -17.15
N ARG A 170 -23.46 13.57 -16.77
CA ARG A 170 -23.15 12.78 -15.56
C ARG A 170 -21.82 12.06 -15.69
N GLU A 171 -21.56 11.43 -16.84
CA GLU A 171 -20.30 10.72 -17.09
C GLU A 171 -19.10 11.67 -17.02
N LEU A 172 -19.19 12.83 -17.69
CA LEU A 172 -18.16 13.88 -17.61
C LEU A 172 -17.97 14.40 -16.17
N PHE A 173 -19.05 14.56 -15.41
CA PHE A 173 -18.99 14.97 -14.01
C PHE A 173 -18.36 13.90 -13.11
N ASP A 174 -18.56 12.61 -13.39
CA ASP A 174 -17.98 11.55 -12.58
C ASP A 174 -16.45 11.52 -12.66
N TYR A 175 -15.89 11.84 -13.83
CA TYR A 175 -14.45 11.94 -14.04
C TYR A 175 -13.87 13.32 -13.68
N TRP A 176 -14.55 14.41 -14.03
CA TRP A 176 -13.99 15.76 -13.97
C TRP A 176 -14.74 16.71 -13.05
N GLY A 177 -15.87 16.34 -12.47
CA GLY A 177 -16.79 17.27 -11.80
C GLY A 177 -16.26 17.94 -10.52
N THR A 178 -15.25 17.36 -9.87
CA THR A 178 -14.64 17.92 -8.65
C THR A 178 -13.12 17.81 -8.71
N TYR A 179 -12.42 18.62 -7.92
CA TYR A 179 -10.95 18.57 -7.86
C TYR A 179 -10.41 17.16 -7.53
N THR A 180 -10.98 16.47 -6.53
CA THR A 180 -10.55 15.12 -6.15
C THR A 180 -10.76 14.12 -7.28
N ARG A 181 -11.92 14.16 -7.96
CA ARG A 181 -12.21 13.30 -9.11
C ARG A 181 -11.24 13.57 -10.26
N MET A 182 -11.00 14.85 -10.56
CA MET A 182 -10.04 15.26 -11.59
C MET A 182 -8.62 14.77 -11.26
N VAL A 183 -8.15 14.87 -10.02
CA VAL A 183 -6.82 14.38 -9.62
C VAL A 183 -6.72 12.86 -9.77
N VAL A 184 -7.78 12.12 -9.41
CA VAL A 184 -7.84 10.65 -9.60
C VAL A 184 -7.85 10.31 -11.10
N THR A 185 -8.64 11.01 -11.91
CA THR A 185 -8.67 10.83 -13.37
C THR A 185 -7.31 11.13 -14.01
N MET A 186 -6.62 12.18 -13.58
CA MET A 186 -5.25 12.46 -14.02
C MET A 186 -4.27 11.38 -13.57
N PHE A 187 -4.41 10.85 -12.36
CA PHE A 187 -3.62 9.71 -11.89
C PHE A 187 -3.85 8.47 -12.77
N GLU A 188 -5.10 8.17 -13.14
CA GLU A 188 -5.44 7.08 -14.07
C GLU A 188 -4.84 7.29 -15.46
N ILE A 189 -4.91 8.52 -16.00
CA ILE A 189 -4.32 8.88 -17.30
C ILE A 189 -2.80 8.68 -17.28
N THR A 190 -2.12 9.05 -16.20
CA THR A 190 -0.66 9.02 -16.15
C THR A 190 -0.09 7.66 -15.79
N LEU A 191 -0.65 6.96 -14.79
CA LEU A 191 -0.08 5.74 -14.22
C LEU A 191 -0.93 4.48 -14.46
N GLY A 192 -2.21 4.65 -14.78
CA GLY A 192 -3.17 3.56 -14.93
C GLY A 192 -3.67 3.39 -16.35
N ASN A 193 -4.98 3.14 -16.45
CA ASN A 193 -5.68 2.97 -17.71
C ASN A 193 -6.14 4.33 -18.28
N TRP A 194 -5.38 4.85 -19.23
CA TRP A 194 -5.64 6.14 -19.87
C TRP A 194 -6.73 6.11 -20.94
N ALA A 195 -7.05 4.93 -21.48
CA ALA A 195 -7.94 4.84 -22.64
C ALA A 195 -9.39 5.25 -22.33
N PRO A 196 -10.02 4.86 -21.20
CA PRO A 196 -11.40 5.26 -20.91
C PRO A 196 -11.58 6.78 -20.74
N PRO A 197 -10.80 7.49 -19.89
CA PRO A 197 -10.94 8.95 -19.77
C PRO A 197 -10.65 9.69 -21.08
N CYS A 198 -9.68 9.21 -21.86
CA CYS A 198 -9.33 9.77 -23.17
C CYS A 198 -10.47 9.60 -24.18
N ARG A 199 -11.01 8.38 -24.32
CA ARG A 199 -12.12 8.08 -25.23
C ARG A 199 -13.39 8.83 -24.84
N MET A 200 -13.64 9.00 -23.55
CA MET A 200 -14.75 9.80 -23.06
C MET A 200 -14.61 11.26 -23.55
N LEU A 201 -13.48 11.93 -23.34
CA LEU A 201 -13.27 13.30 -23.83
C LEU A 201 -13.38 13.38 -25.37
N MET A 202 -12.87 12.38 -26.09
CA MET A 202 -12.94 12.32 -27.56
C MET A 202 -14.37 12.21 -28.10
N THR A 203 -15.19 11.39 -27.47
CA THR A 203 -16.54 11.07 -27.95
C THR A 203 -17.57 12.10 -27.51
N LYS A 204 -17.41 12.69 -26.32
CA LYS A 204 -18.39 13.62 -25.75
C LYS A 204 -18.10 15.09 -26.06
N LEU A 205 -16.84 15.47 -26.24
CA LEU A 205 -16.46 16.87 -26.49
C LEU A 205 -15.91 17.07 -27.90
N SER A 206 -14.76 16.46 -28.20
CA SER A 206 -14.08 16.65 -29.48
C SER A 206 -12.96 15.63 -29.65
N GLN A 207 -12.78 15.13 -30.88
CA GLN A 207 -11.72 14.17 -31.21
C GLN A 207 -10.30 14.70 -30.92
N TRP A 208 -10.10 16.03 -30.93
CA TRP A 208 -8.81 16.67 -30.62
C TRP A 208 -8.30 16.39 -29.21
N TRP A 209 -9.19 16.08 -28.26
CA TRP A 209 -8.80 15.67 -26.92
C TRP A 209 -7.93 14.42 -26.89
N GLY A 210 -8.12 13.52 -27.86
CA GLY A 210 -7.29 12.32 -27.98
C GLY A 210 -5.83 12.65 -28.23
N LEU A 211 -5.57 13.56 -29.18
CA LEU A 211 -4.23 14.03 -29.49
C LEU A 211 -3.59 14.74 -28.29
N PHE A 212 -4.36 15.59 -27.61
CA PHE A 212 -3.89 16.31 -26.43
C PHE A 212 -3.46 15.35 -25.30
N ILE A 213 -4.30 14.38 -24.94
CA ILE A 213 -4.00 13.41 -23.87
C ILE A 213 -2.83 12.50 -24.25
N VAL A 214 -2.74 12.06 -25.51
CA VAL A 214 -1.60 11.25 -25.99
C VAL A 214 -0.31 12.07 -25.94
N ALA A 215 -0.32 13.32 -26.40
CA ALA A 215 0.85 14.21 -26.33
C ALA A 215 1.29 14.45 -24.87
N TYR A 216 0.35 14.75 -23.97
CA TYR A 216 0.59 14.85 -22.53
C TYR A 216 1.27 13.59 -22.01
N ARG A 217 0.71 12.41 -22.28
CA ARG A 217 1.25 11.14 -21.80
C ARG A 217 2.63 10.83 -22.37
N CYS A 218 2.89 11.14 -23.65
CA CYS A 218 4.22 10.96 -24.23
C CYS A 218 5.27 11.84 -23.54
N ILE A 219 4.99 13.14 -23.39
CA ILE A 219 5.87 14.07 -22.69
C ILE A 219 6.08 13.62 -21.25
N PHE A 220 5.00 13.23 -20.58
CA PHE A 220 5.03 12.82 -19.19
C PHE A 220 5.81 11.51 -18.98
N CYS A 221 5.57 10.49 -19.80
CA CYS A 221 6.28 9.21 -19.71
C CYS A 221 7.77 9.40 -20.04
N LEU A 222 8.12 10.19 -21.05
CA LEU A 222 9.52 10.48 -21.37
C LEU A 222 10.20 11.27 -20.25
N ALA A 223 9.56 12.34 -19.76
CA ALA A 223 10.10 13.14 -18.66
C ALA A 223 10.20 12.33 -17.35
N LEU A 224 9.17 11.57 -16.99
CA LEU A 224 9.16 10.75 -15.77
C LEU A 224 10.23 9.67 -15.82
N VAL A 225 10.32 8.91 -16.91
CA VAL A 225 11.33 7.84 -17.05
C VAL A 225 12.74 8.43 -17.00
N ASN A 226 12.98 9.54 -17.68
CA ASN A 226 14.29 10.19 -17.68
C ASN A 226 14.66 10.75 -16.30
N VAL A 227 13.73 11.43 -15.62
CA VAL A 227 13.97 12.01 -14.28
C VAL A 227 14.13 10.91 -13.24
N THR A 228 13.27 9.90 -13.22
CA THR A 228 13.38 8.79 -12.25
C THR A 228 14.66 8.00 -12.46
N SER A 229 15.01 7.67 -13.71
CA SER A 229 16.27 6.99 -14.02
C SER A 229 17.48 7.82 -13.60
N ALA A 230 17.47 9.13 -13.86
CA ALA A 230 18.53 10.03 -13.42
C ALA A 230 18.66 10.05 -11.88
N VAL A 231 17.56 10.21 -11.16
CA VAL A 231 17.55 10.19 -9.68
C VAL A 231 18.04 8.85 -9.14
N PHE A 232 17.58 7.72 -9.69
CA PHE A 232 18.06 6.40 -9.27
C PHE A 232 19.55 6.22 -9.51
N ILE A 233 20.08 6.68 -10.64
CA ILE A 233 21.52 6.63 -10.94
C ILE A 233 22.30 7.51 -9.94
N THR A 234 21.87 8.76 -9.72
CA THR A 234 22.53 9.68 -8.78
C THR A 234 22.54 9.13 -7.35
N GLU A 235 21.42 8.57 -6.88
CA GLU A 235 21.35 7.98 -5.54
C GLU A 235 22.19 6.69 -5.44
N THR A 236 22.22 5.86 -6.49
CA THR A 236 23.07 4.66 -6.52
C THR A 236 24.55 5.02 -6.44
N GLN A 237 24.96 6.05 -7.20
CA GLN A 237 26.34 6.56 -7.16
C GLN A 237 26.70 7.13 -5.79
N ARG A 238 25.78 7.86 -5.16
CA ARG A 238 25.96 8.42 -3.81
C ARG A 238 26.18 7.32 -2.77
N VAL A 239 25.37 6.26 -2.79
CA VAL A 239 25.51 5.13 -1.86
C VAL A 239 26.84 4.39 -2.10
N ALA A 240 27.23 4.19 -3.36
CA ALA A 240 28.51 3.57 -3.69
C ALA A 240 29.71 4.39 -3.17
N SER A 241 29.68 5.72 -3.30
CA SER A 241 30.74 6.58 -2.76
C SER A 241 30.79 6.58 -1.24
N ASP A 242 29.64 6.55 -0.56
CA ASP A 242 29.59 6.48 0.90
C ASP A 242 30.16 5.14 1.41
N ASP A 243 29.90 4.03 0.71
CA ASP A 243 30.47 2.72 1.03
C ASP A 243 31.99 2.67 0.81
N GLU A 244 32.53 3.26 -0.27
CA GLU A 244 33.98 3.37 -0.49
C GLU A 244 34.68 4.16 0.63
N VAL A 245 34.09 5.29 1.06
CA VAL A 245 34.62 6.09 2.17
C VAL A 245 34.58 5.32 3.50
N LEU A 246 33.54 4.52 3.73
CA LEU A 246 33.45 3.67 4.92
C LEU A 246 34.48 2.54 4.93
N LEU A 247 34.81 1.98 3.76
CA LEU A 247 35.85 0.95 3.61
C LEU A 247 37.25 1.53 3.81
N MET A 248 37.52 2.75 3.36
CA MET A 248 38.80 3.44 3.50
C MET A 248 39.12 3.87 4.96
N ARG A 249 38.12 3.84 5.85
CA ARG A 249 38.25 4.26 7.26
C ARG A 249 38.45 3.09 8.24
N LYS A 250 38.49 1.85 7.75
CA LYS A 250 38.82 0.64 8.52
C LYS A 250 40.28 0.25 8.30
#